data_AF-A0A7L6CJ77-F1
#
_entry.id   AF-A0A7L6CJ77-F1
#
_cell.length_a   1.000
_cell.length_b   1.000
_cell.length_c   1.000
_cell.angle_alpha   90.00
_cell.angle_beta   90.00
_cell.angle_gamma   90.00
#
_symmetry.space_group_name_H-M   'P 1'
#
loop_
_entity.id
_entity.type
_entity.pdbx_description
1 polymer ?
#
loop_
_entity_poly.entity_id
_entity_poly.type
_entity_poly.pdbx_seq_one_letter_code
_entity_poly.pdbx_strand_id
1 'polypeptide(L)'
;MDTVVTEARVALEPLDAHFISSTEAAFKDDYLTLLAALLLENGALTEAQQRLLLLLLPAIGPSFPLSHYLQQAAKLDAAMLTRIIENIRSVKQSGLALLFDFAVLQRLAGPLTPHHVERLSWLAKLTGVTEEQILQINFWSMKLLGVKTPPKLFTQITKRINIANIEVKYLSINTSSNGYLLRSIPHPHQFFKKGKYAFNHKLTADSAFNFLGEKTICRSVTLYQSGFVMDILMDAKKSKNEEYGKKGEAIFDIIELPPAFNTWHSFFIETYHE
;
A
#
# COMPACT_ATOMS: atom_id res chain seq x y z
N MET A 1 29.85 -11.35 12.25
CA MET A 1 29.00 -12.50 11.87
C MET A 1 27.65 -12.02 11.33
N ASP A 2 27.05 -10.97 11.89
CA ASP A 2 25.76 -10.41 11.43
C ASP A 2 25.75 -9.75 10.04
N THR A 3 26.89 -9.21 9.58
CA THR A 3 27.04 -8.66 8.22
C THR A 3 26.90 -9.74 7.16
N VAL A 4 27.54 -10.89 7.36
CA VAL A 4 27.47 -12.04 6.44
C VAL A 4 26.05 -12.63 6.39
N VAL A 5 25.34 -12.68 7.52
CA VAL A 5 23.95 -13.16 7.57
C VAL A 5 23.00 -12.16 6.88
N THR A 6 23.28 -10.86 6.97
CA THR A 6 22.49 -9.83 6.27
C THR A 6 22.75 -9.85 4.77
N GLU A 7 24.00 -9.95 4.33
CA GLU A 7 24.38 -10.07 2.93
C GLU A 7 23.86 -11.39 2.31
N ALA A 8 23.94 -12.50 3.03
CA ALA A 8 23.37 -13.77 2.60
C ALA A 8 21.84 -13.70 2.49
N ARG A 9 21.16 -13.05 3.42
CA ARG A 9 19.70 -12.88 3.37
C ARG A 9 19.25 -11.95 2.25
N VAL A 10 19.97 -10.85 2.01
CA VAL A 10 19.76 -9.98 0.82
C VAL A 10 19.85 -10.77 -0.48
N ALA A 11 20.77 -11.74 -0.55
CA ALA A 11 20.97 -12.58 -1.73
C ALA A 11 19.95 -13.74 -1.86
N LEU A 12 19.40 -14.23 -0.76
CA LEU A 12 18.50 -15.38 -0.71
C LEU A 12 17.01 -14.99 -0.77
N GLU A 13 16.64 -13.84 -0.21
CA GLU A 13 15.26 -13.34 -0.11
C GLU A 13 15.22 -11.83 -0.44
N PRO A 14 15.35 -11.46 -1.73
CA PRO A 14 15.31 -10.07 -2.13
C PRO A 14 13.92 -9.48 -1.90
N LEU A 15 13.86 -8.25 -1.38
CA LEU A 15 12.60 -7.51 -1.27
C LEU A 15 11.98 -7.29 -2.64
N ASP A 16 10.65 -7.17 -2.67
CA ASP A 16 9.93 -6.70 -3.86
C ASP A 16 10.52 -5.38 -4.37
N ALA A 17 10.55 -5.21 -5.69
CA ALA A 17 11.08 -4.00 -6.31
C ALA A 17 10.38 -2.74 -5.77
N HIS A 18 11.17 -1.76 -5.35
CA HIS A 18 10.66 -0.53 -4.78
C HIS A 18 9.91 0.30 -5.82
N PHE A 19 8.97 1.14 -5.37
CA PHE A 19 8.17 2.02 -6.22
C PHE A 19 9.01 2.87 -7.19
N ILE A 20 10.19 3.33 -6.75
CA ILE A 20 11.09 4.18 -7.55
C ILE A 20 12.13 3.38 -8.35
N SER A 21 12.10 2.04 -8.31
CA SER A 21 13.13 1.20 -8.94
C SER A 21 13.27 1.41 -10.45
N SER A 22 12.20 1.81 -11.13
CA SER A 22 12.18 2.11 -12.57
C SER A 22 12.52 3.57 -12.91
N THR A 23 12.77 4.42 -11.92
CA THR A 23 13.14 5.84 -12.14
C THR A 23 14.62 5.98 -12.50
N GLU A 24 15.00 7.17 -12.96
CA GLU A 24 16.38 7.48 -13.32
C GLU A 24 17.33 7.44 -12.12
N ALA A 25 18.62 7.15 -12.36
CA ALA A 25 19.62 7.05 -11.31
C ALA A 25 19.71 8.32 -10.45
N ALA A 26 19.70 9.50 -11.07
CA ALA A 26 19.73 10.78 -10.37
C ALA A 26 18.54 10.96 -9.41
N PHE A 27 17.35 10.46 -9.79
CA PHE A 27 16.17 10.50 -8.92
C PHE A 27 16.35 9.58 -7.70
N LYS A 28 16.85 8.35 -7.91
CA LYS A 28 17.12 7.40 -6.83
C LYS A 28 18.16 7.96 -5.86
N ASP A 29 19.20 8.60 -6.37
CA ASP A 29 20.27 9.19 -5.56
C ASP A 29 19.72 10.35 -4.71
N ASP A 30 18.93 11.25 -5.30
CA ASP A 30 18.27 12.35 -4.58
C ASP A 30 17.30 11.83 -3.51
N TYR A 31 16.54 10.78 -3.83
CA TYR A 31 15.62 10.11 -2.91
C TYR A 31 16.34 9.50 -1.69
N LEU A 32 17.37 8.71 -1.95
CA LEU A 32 18.14 8.03 -0.91
C LEU A 32 18.94 9.02 -0.06
N THR A 33 19.45 10.09 -0.67
CA THR A 33 20.12 11.18 0.05
C THR A 33 19.16 11.89 0.99
N LEU A 34 17.95 12.20 0.53
CA LEU A 34 16.94 12.81 1.40
C LEU A 34 16.55 11.85 2.53
N LEU A 35 16.26 10.59 2.23
CA LEU A 35 15.91 9.60 3.24
C LEU A 35 17.02 9.45 4.30
N ALA A 36 18.29 9.41 3.88
CA ALA A 36 19.44 9.38 4.77
C ALA A 36 19.52 10.63 5.64
N ALA A 37 19.32 11.82 5.08
CA ALA A 37 19.32 13.09 5.82
C ALA A 37 18.24 13.11 6.91
N LEU A 38 17.05 12.60 6.60
CA LEU A 38 15.96 12.50 7.56
C LEU A 38 16.28 11.59 8.75
N LEU A 39 16.97 10.49 8.49
CA LEU A 39 17.31 9.52 9.54
C LEU A 39 18.49 9.99 10.39
N LEU A 40 19.44 10.72 9.80
CA LEU A 40 20.61 11.28 10.48
C LEU A 40 20.31 12.49 11.35
N GLU A 41 19.14 13.12 11.22
CA GLU A 41 18.76 14.30 12.02
C GLU A 41 18.81 14.02 13.54
N ASN A 42 18.53 12.79 13.95
CA ASN A 42 18.60 12.37 15.36
C ASN A 42 19.99 11.87 15.80
N GLY A 43 21.02 12.05 14.96
CA GLY A 43 22.37 11.55 15.16
C GLY A 43 22.67 10.30 14.33
N ALA A 44 23.47 9.39 14.88
CA ALA A 44 23.86 8.18 14.16
C ALA A 44 22.66 7.24 13.97
N LEU A 45 22.65 6.52 12.85
CA LEU A 45 21.67 5.46 12.62
C LEU A 45 21.81 4.36 13.67
N THR A 46 20.68 3.82 14.12
CA THR A 46 20.70 2.57 14.88
C THR A 46 21.10 1.41 13.97
N GLU A 47 21.63 0.33 14.56
CA GLU A 47 22.00 -0.87 13.82
C GLU A 47 20.81 -1.44 13.00
N ALA A 48 19.61 -1.43 13.60
CA ALA A 48 18.39 -1.86 12.93
C ALA A 48 18.04 -0.99 11.71
N GLN A 49 18.16 0.33 11.83
CA GLN A 49 17.91 1.26 10.71
C GLN A 49 18.94 1.06 9.60
N GLN A 50 20.23 0.93 9.94
CA GLN A 50 21.28 0.68 8.97
C GLN A 50 21.06 -0.65 8.22
N ARG A 51 20.70 -1.72 8.93
CA ARG A 51 20.43 -3.04 8.34
C ARG A 51 19.28 -2.97 7.32
N LEU A 52 18.22 -2.23 7.62
CA LEU A 52 17.06 -2.13 6.74
C LEU A 52 17.29 -1.22 5.55
N LEU A 53 18.08 -0.15 5.70
CA LEU A 53 18.54 0.62 4.56
C LEU A 53 19.37 -0.25 3.60
N LEU A 54 20.25 -1.12 4.13
CA LEU A 54 21.01 -2.06 3.31
C LEU A 54 20.12 -3.07 2.57
N LEU A 55 18.98 -3.45 3.15
CA LEU A 55 17.97 -4.31 2.49
C LEU A 55 17.13 -3.55 1.46
N LEU A 56 16.83 -2.27 1.71
CA LEU A 56 16.05 -1.42 0.81
C LEU A 56 16.84 -1.03 -0.46
N LEU A 57 18.16 -0.87 -0.34
CA LEU A 57 19.02 -0.46 -1.46
C LEU A 57 18.90 -1.37 -2.69
N PRO A 58 19.04 -2.71 -2.59
CA PRO A 58 18.80 -3.62 -3.71
C PRO A 58 17.42 -3.47 -4.34
N ALA A 59 16.38 -3.24 -3.54
CA ALA A 59 15.00 -3.07 -4.02
C ALA A 59 14.82 -1.79 -4.85
N ILE A 60 15.58 -0.73 -4.54
CA ILE A 60 15.62 0.53 -5.30
C ILE A 60 16.57 0.41 -6.51
N GLY A 61 17.65 -0.35 -6.37
CA GLY A 61 18.71 -0.52 -7.37
C GLY A 61 19.39 0.80 -7.74
N PRO A 62 20.05 1.49 -6.81
CA PRO A 62 20.78 2.72 -7.10
C PRO A 62 22.26 2.45 -7.44
N SER A 63 22.99 3.47 -7.85
CA SER A 63 24.35 3.33 -8.38
C SER A 63 25.43 3.24 -7.29
N PHE A 64 25.15 3.79 -6.10
CA PHE A 64 26.14 3.93 -5.02
C PHE A 64 25.75 3.14 -3.76
N PRO A 65 26.72 2.75 -2.92
CA PRO A 65 26.47 2.10 -1.63
C PRO A 65 25.91 3.08 -0.58
N LEU A 66 25.37 2.54 0.52
CA LEU A 66 24.79 3.33 1.62
C LEU A 66 25.67 4.48 2.12
N SER A 67 26.98 4.21 2.26
CA SER A 67 27.96 5.19 2.76
C SER A 67 27.98 6.48 1.93
N HIS A 68 27.73 6.39 0.61
CA HIS A 68 27.64 7.54 -0.27
C HIS A 68 26.50 8.47 0.15
N TYR A 69 25.28 7.94 0.31
CA TYR A 69 24.11 8.74 0.66
C TYR A 69 24.22 9.32 2.07
N LEU A 70 24.82 8.60 3.02
CA LEU A 70 25.10 9.13 4.36
C LEU A 70 26.08 10.32 4.30
N GLN A 71 27.12 10.23 3.47
CA GLN A 71 28.07 11.34 3.27
C GLN A 71 27.44 12.53 2.56
N GLN A 72 26.58 12.30 1.57
CA GLN A 72 25.85 13.37 0.88
C GLN A 72 24.84 14.05 1.79
N ALA A 73 24.10 13.27 2.58
CA ALA A 73 23.17 13.77 3.59
C ALA A 73 23.86 14.69 4.61
N ALA A 74 25.05 14.33 5.08
CA ALA A 74 25.82 15.15 6.03
C ALA A 74 26.33 16.48 5.44
N LYS A 75 26.35 16.62 4.10
CA LYS A 75 26.82 17.81 3.38
C LYS A 75 25.68 18.62 2.77
N LEU A 76 24.45 18.28 3.09
CA LEU A 76 23.27 18.80 2.42
C LEU A 76 23.02 20.25 2.86
N ASP A 77 23.14 21.18 1.91
CA ASP A 77 22.83 22.59 2.12
C ASP A 77 21.39 22.93 1.66
N ALA A 78 20.97 24.16 1.93
CA ALA A 78 19.60 24.61 1.62
C ALA A 78 19.29 24.60 0.11
N ALA A 79 20.28 24.89 -0.75
CA ALA A 79 20.09 24.91 -2.20
C ALA A 79 19.92 23.49 -2.75
N MET A 80 20.77 22.57 -2.29
CA MET A 80 20.69 21.16 -2.62
C MET A 80 19.40 20.52 -2.09
N LEU A 81 18.97 20.86 -0.87
CA LEU A 81 17.68 20.41 -0.32
C LEU A 81 16.51 20.83 -1.20
N THR A 82 16.49 22.09 -1.63
CA THR A 82 15.42 22.64 -2.48
C THR A 82 15.35 21.88 -3.80
N ARG A 83 16.49 21.67 -4.47
CA ARG A 83 16.59 20.89 -5.70
C ARG A 83 16.07 19.47 -5.53
N ILE A 84 16.48 18.80 -4.45
CA ILE A 84 16.05 17.43 -4.16
C ILE A 84 14.54 17.37 -3.93
N ILE A 85 13.97 18.28 -3.14
CA ILE A 85 12.52 18.34 -2.90
C ILE A 85 11.76 18.54 -4.21
N GLU A 86 12.21 19.46 -5.07
CA GLU A 86 11.60 19.69 -6.39
C GLU A 86 11.65 18.43 -7.25
N ASN A 87 12.78 17.73 -7.26
CA ASN A 87 12.92 16.46 -7.97
C ASN A 87 11.94 15.42 -7.42
N ILE A 88 11.84 15.25 -6.10
CA ILE A 88 10.91 14.31 -5.46
C ILE A 88 9.44 14.63 -5.81
N ARG A 89 9.09 15.91 -5.92
CA ARG A 89 7.74 16.33 -6.31
C ARG A 89 7.42 16.06 -7.78
N SER A 90 8.43 15.93 -8.64
CA SER A 90 8.23 15.69 -10.08
C SER A 90 7.62 14.31 -10.37
N VAL A 91 7.85 13.32 -9.49
CA VAL A 91 7.29 11.97 -9.62
C VAL A 91 6.10 11.81 -8.67
N LYS A 92 4.93 11.57 -9.27
CA LYS A 92 3.68 11.39 -8.52
C LYS A 92 3.82 10.29 -7.47
N GLN A 93 3.36 10.55 -6.25
CA GLN A 93 3.43 9.63 -5.10
C GLN A 93 4.83 9.37 -4.52
N SER A 94 5.91 9.93 -5.06
CA SER A 94 7.25 9.72 -4.48
C SER A 94 7.42 10.33 -3.10
N GLY A 95 6.82 11.50 -2.84
CA GLY A 95 6.76 12.06 -1.49
C GLY A 95 6.07 11.13 -0.50
N LEU A 96 4.94 10.52 -0.89
CA LEU A 96 4.22 9.55 -0.06
C LEU A 96 5.08 8.30 0.20
N ALA A 97 5.76 7.78 -0.83
CA ALA A 97 6.68 6.65 -0.68
C ALA A 97 7.81 6.98 0.30
N LEU A 98 8.46 8.15 0.14
CA LEU A 98 9.56 8.61 1.00
C LEU A 98 9.15 8.70 2.47
N LEU A 99 8.00 9.32 2.73
CA LEU A 99 7.50 9.44 4.09
C LEU A 99 7.06 8.09 4.66
N PHE A 100 6.57 7.18 3.83
CA PHE A 100 6.27 5.81 4.26
C PHE A 100 7.53 5.07 4.70
N ASP A 101 8.58 5.08 3.88
CA ASP A 101 9.87 4.45 4.19
C ASP A 101 10.47 5.01 5.48
N PHE A 102 10.51 6.33 5.60
CA PHE A 102 10.97 7.00 6.82
C PHE A 102 10.15 6.55 8.04
N ALA A 103 8.83 6.48 7.92
CA ALA A 103 7.96 6.15 9.04
C ALA A 103 8.04 4.67 9.44
N VAL A 104 8.37 3.76 8.52
CA VAL A 104 8.70 2.35 8.84
C VAL A 104 10.04 2.29 9.57
N LEU A 105 11.08 2.93 9.02
CA LEU A 105 12.44 2.94 9.58
C LEU A 105 12.51 3.57 10.98
N GLN A 106 11.74 4.61 11.25
CA GLN A 106 11.68 5.23 12.58
C GLN A 106 10.91 4.38 13.59
N ARG A 107 9.82 3.73 13.19
CA ARG A 107 8.97 2.97 14.12
C ARG A 107 9.63 1.70 14.67
N LEU A 108 10.67 1.23 14.02
CA LEU A 108 11.43 0.07 14.48
C LEU A 108 12.33 0.36 15.68
N ALA A 109 12.75 1.63 15.83
CA ALA A 109 13.44 2.08 17.03
C ALA A 109 12.48 2.33 18.21
N GLY A 110 11.17 2.32 17.95
CA GLY A 110 10.11 2.56 18.94
C GLY A 110 9.00 3.46 18.37
N PRO A 111 7.99 3.83 19.20
CA PRO A 111 6.93 4.73 18.78
C PRO A 111 7.47 6.05 18.21
N LEU A 112 6.76 6.64 17.24
CA LEU A 112 7.14 7.96 16.74
C LEU A 112 7.04 8.99 17.87
N THR A 113 8.14 9.72 18.11
CA THR A 113 8.17 10.82 19.07
C THR A 113 7.42 12.04 18.50
N PRO A 114 7.00 13.00 19.34
CA PRO A 114 6.40 14.25 18.85
C PRO A 114 7.28 14.98 17.83
N HIS A 115 8.61 14.93 18.02
CA HIS A 115 9.58 15.49 17.07
C HIS A 115 9.48 14.79 15.70
N HIS A 116 9.41 13.46 15.65
CA HIS A 116 9.24 12.73 14.39
C HIS A 116 7.93 13.09 13.68
N VAL A 117 6.85 13.29 14.44
CA VAL A 117 5.54 13.68 13.88
C VAL A 117 5.57 15.08 13.30
N GLU A 118 6.20 16.04 13.98
CA GLU A 118 6.38 17.40 13.47
C GLU A 118 7.18 17.40 12.16
N ARG A 119 8.28 16.65 12.12
CA ARG A 119 9.12 16.52 10.92
C ARG A 119 8.40 15.89 9.75
N LEU A 120 7.69 14.77 9.98
CA LEU A 120 6.82 14.16 8.98
C LEU A 120 5.80 15.17 8.44
N SER A 121 5.22 16.01 9.31
CA SER A 121 4.25 17.03 8.92
C SER A 121 4.89 18.13 8.07
N TRP A 122 6.11 18.56 8.40
CA TRP A 122 6.85 19.55 7.61
C TRP A 122 7.25 19.01 6.24
N LEU A 123 7.78 17.79 6.20
CA LEU A 123 8.16 17.14 4.94
C LEU A 123 6.95 16.80 4.07
N ALA A 124 5.81 16.46 4.68
CA ALA A 124 4.57 16.26 3.95
C ALA A 124 4.17 17.54 3.21
N LYS A 125 4.24 18.71 3.87
CA LYS A 125 4.00 19.99 3.21
C LYS A 125 4.96 20.24 2.04
N LEU A 126 6.25 19.95 2.23
CA LEU A 126 7.26 20.18 1.19
C LEU A 126 7.12 19.23 0.00
N THR A 127 6.79 17.98 0.25
CA THR A 127 6.67 16.95 -0.79
C THR A 127 5.27 16.86 -1.41
N GLY A 128 4.33 17.71 -0.95
CA GLY A 128 2.95 17.75 -1.44
C GLY A 128 2.10 16.57 -0.97
N VAL A 129 2.46 15.95 0.14
CA VAL A 129 1.69 14.86 0.77
C VAL A 129 0.58 15.46 1.62
N THR A 130 -0.65 15.00 1.38
CA THR A 130 -1.86 15.48 2.05
C THR A 130 -2.02 14.86 3.44
N GLU A 131 -2.84 15.49 4.29
CA GLU A 131 -3.17 14.94 5.61
C GLU A 131 -3.82 13.54 5.53
N GLU A 132 -4.65 13.29 4.52
CA GLU A 132 -5.23 11.98 4.23
C GLU A 132 -4.13 10.93 4.01
N GLN A 133 -3.11 11.27 3.23
CA GLN A 133 -1.98 10.38 2.95
C GLN A 133 -1.07 10.20 4.17
N ILE A 134 -0.92 11.19 5.05
CA ILE A 134 -0.20 11.03 6.33
C ILE A 134 -0.91 9.99 7.22
N LEU A 135 -2.25 10.06 7.28
CA LEU A 135 -3.04 9.08 8.00
C LEU A 135 -2.94 7.68 7.38
N GLN A 136 -2.88 7.58 6.04
CA GLN A 136 -2.59 6.32 5.34
C GLN A 136 -1.21 5.77 5.73
N ILE A 137 -0.16 6.62 5.77
CA ILE A 137 1.18 6.21 6.22
C ILE A 137 1.10 5.65 7.64
N ASN A 138 0.40 6.33 8.54
CA ASN A 138 0.26 5.88 9.93
C ASN A 138 -0.45 4.52 10.02
N PHE A 139 -1.59 4.36 9.34
CA PHE A 139 -2.31 3.09 9.29
C PHE A 139 -1.42 1.94 8.81
N TRP A 140 -0.77 2.12 7.65
CA TRP A 140 -0.04 1.04 7.01
C TRP A 140 1.26 0.70 7.70
N SER A 141 1.99 1.70 8.22
CA SER A 141 3.21 1.44 9.00
C SER A 141 2.92 0.73 10.31
N MET A 142 1.83 1.08 11.01
CA MET A 142 1.41 0.37 12.22
C MET A 142 0.99 -1.06 11.91
N LYS A 143 0.20 -1.25 10.86
CA LYS A 143 -0.29 -2.57 10.45
C LYS A 143 0.83 -3.50 9.99
N LEU A 144 1.79 -2.97 9.24
CA LEU A 144 2.98 -3.69 8.80
C LEU A 144 3.82 -4.20 9.97
N LEU A 145 3.88 -3.43 11.06
CA LEU A 145 4.55 -3.80 12.31
C LEU A 145 3.67 -4.63 13.27
N GLY A 146 2.49 -5.08 12.83
CA GLY A 146 1.59 -5.89 13.66
C GLY A 146 0.93 -5.15 14.82
N VAL A 147 1.00 -3.81 14.86
CA VAL A 147 0.39 -3.01 15.93
C VAL A 147 -1.13 -3.02 15.75
N LYS A 148 -1.84 -3.52 16.76
CA LYS A 148 -3.31 -3.55 16.75
C LYS A 148 -3.87 -2.13 16.82
N THR A 149 -4.47 -1.67 15.72
CA THR A 149 -5.12 -0.37 15.66
C THR A 149 -6.64 -0.51 15.53
N PRO A 150 -7.44 0.27 16.30
CA PRO A 150 -8.88 0.32 16.11
C PRO A 150 -9.23 0.82 14.69
N PRO A 151 -9.98 0.04 13.89
CA PRO A 151 -10.40 0.43 12.54
C PRO A 151 -11.09 1.80 12.46
N LYS A 152 -11.81 2.16 13.54
CA LYS A 152 -12.57 3.43 13.66
C LYS A 152 -11.70 4.68 13.55
N LEU A 153 -10.40 4.61 13.84
CA LEU A 153 -9.48 5.74 13.73
C LEU A 153 -9.16 6.12 12.28
N PHE A 154 -9.49 5.26 11.32
CA PHE A 154 -9.08 5.38 9.92
C PHE A 154 -10.27 5.42 8.95
N THR A 155 -11.48 5.65 9.44
CA THR A 155 -12.68 5.76 8.59
C THR A 155 -12.62 6.95 7.64
N GLN A 156 -11.91 8.02 8.00
CA GLN A 156 -11.77 9.22 7.17
C GLN A 156 -10.87 9.05 5.95
N ILE A 157 -10.04 8.00 5.92
CA ILE A 157 -9.16 7.67 4.80
C ILE A 157 -9.69 6.52 3.95
N THR A 158 -10.92 6.05 4.21
CA THR A 158 -11.51 5.00 3.40
C THR A 158 -11.98 5.55 2.06
N LYS A 159 -11.73 4.79 1.00
CA LYS A 159 -12.27 5.01 -0.33
C LYS A 159 -13.41 4.02 -0.56
N ARG A 160 -14.54 4.58 -0.98
CA ARG A 160 -15.75 3.82 -1.27
C ARG A 160 -15.69 3.22 -2.66
N ILE A 161 -15.88 1.91 -2.74
CA ILE A 161 -15.89 1.19 -4.00
C ILE A 161 -17.32 0.99 -4.46
N ASN A 162 -17.63 1.58 -5.61
CA ASN A 162 -18.97 1.56 -6.19
C ASN A 162 -19.10 0.47 -7.26
N ILE A 163 -20.31 -0.06 -7.38
CA ILE A 163 -20.68 -1.01 -8.42
C ILE A 163 -20.68 -0.27 -9.75
N ALA A 164 -19.89 -0.77 -10.70
CA ALA A 164 -19.76 -0.18 -12.03
C ALA A 164 -20.79 -0.76 -13.01
N ASN A 165 -21.13 -2.03 -12.87
CA ASN A 165 -22.09 -2.72 -13.74
C ASN A 165 -22.79 -3.86 -13.00
N ILE A 166 -24.03 -4.16 -13.40
CA ILE A 166 -24.81 -5.32 -12.95
C ILE A 166 -25.22 -6.14 -14.16
N GLU A 167 -24.99 -7.44 -14.07
CA GLU A 167 -25.46 -8.41 -15.06
C GLU A 167 -26.21 -9.52 -14.36
N VAL A 168 -27.40 -9.86 -14.86
CA VAL A 168 -28.14 -11.05 -14.45
C VAL A 168 -27.91 -12.13 -15.49
N LYS A 169 -27.34 -13.26 -15.07
CA LYS A 169 -27.00 -14.38 -15.95
C LYS A 169 -27.73 -15.64 -15.52
N TYR A 170 -28.19 -16.41 -16.50
CA TYR A 170 -28.61 -17.80 -16.31
C TYR A 170 -27.38 -18.65 -16.58
N LEU A 171 -26.78 -19.22 -15.53
CA LEU A 171 -25.51 -19.92 -15.64
C LEU A 171 -25.74 -21.33 -16.18
N SER A 172 -25.42 -21.57 -17.47
CA SER A 172 -24.82 -22.83 -17.88
C SER A 172 -23.30 -22.68 -17.71
N ILE A 173 -22.76 -23.33 -16.68
CA ILE A 173 -21.35 -23.62 -16.35
C ILE A 173 -20.27 -22.86 -17.18
N ASN A 174 -19.47 -22.07 -16.47
CA ASN A 174 -18.13 -21.57 -16.85
C ASN A 174 -18.00 -20.72 -18.12
N THR A 175 -18.47 -19.48 -18.06
CA THR A 175 -17.90 -18.41 -18.90
C THR A 175 -17.31 -17.34 -18.02
N SER A 176 -15.98 -17.30 -17.94
CA SER A 176 -15.20 -16.19 -17.43
C SER A 176 -15.58 -14.93 -18.19
N SER A 177 -16.37 -14.06 -17.58
CA SER A 177 -16.82 -12.84 -18.24
C SER A 177 -15.67 -11.83 -18.36
N ASN A 178 -15.27 -11.50 -19.59
CA ASN A 178 -14.64 -10.24 -20.00
C ASN A 178 -13.53 -9.70 -19.09
N GLY A 179 -12.59 -10.55 -18.66
CA GLY A 179 -11.40 -10.12 -17.92
C GLY A 179 -11.63 -9.71 -16.46
N TYR A 180 -12.77 -10.07 -15.86
CA TYR A 180 -13.04 -9.87 -14.43
C TYR A 180 -12.65 -11.10 -13.61
N LEU A 181 -12.02 -10.87 -12.45
CA LEU A 181 -11.75 -11.92 -11.47
C LEU A 181 -13.03 -12.24 -10.70
N LEU A 182 -13.53 -13.46 -10.86
CA LEU A 182 -14.69 -13.98 -10.16
C LEU A 182 -14.37 -14.17 -8.66
N ARG A 183 -15.20 -13.57 -7.80
CA ARG A 183 -15.05 -13.64 -6.35
C ARG A 183 -16.40 -13.83 -5.66
N SER A 184 -16.37 -14.46 -4.49
CA SER A 184 -17.44 -14.37 -3.50
C SER A 184 -17.48 -12.97 -2.90
N ILE A 185 -18.57 -12.65 -2.21
CA ILE A 185 -18.76 -11.36 -1.51
C ILE A 185 -17.49 -11.05 -0.67
N PRO A 186 -16.98 -9.82 -0.73
CA PRO A 186 -15.79 -9.44 0.03
C PRO A 186 -16.03 -9.55 1.53
N HIS A 187 -14.96 -9.79 2.30
CA HIS A 187 -15.01 -9.87 3.75
C HIS A 187 -14.22 -8.70 4.38
N PRO A 188 -14.59 -8.25 5.59
CA PRO A 188 -13.76 -7.31 6.34
C PRO A 188 -12.34 -7.86 6.50
N HIS A 189 -11.36 -6.97 6.45
CA HIS A 189 -9.94 -7.31 6.57
C HIS A 189 -9.37 -8.16 5.43
N GLN A 190 -10.06 -8.24 4.30
CA GLN A 190 -9.54 -8.90 3.11
C GLN A 190 -8.64 -7.95 2.29
N PHE A 191 -7.55 -8.48 1.74
CA PHE A 191 -6.70 -7.76 0.79
C PHE A 191 -7.21 -7.92 -0.65
N PHE A 192 -7.26 -6.82 -1.40
CA PHE A 192 -7.55 -6.82 -2.83
C PHE A 192 -6.41 -6.19 -3.62
N LYS A 193 -5.98 -6.85 -4.69
CA LYS A 193 -5.04 -6.28 -5.65
C LYS A 193 -5.78 -5.29 -6.57
N LYS A 194 -5.07 -4.32 -7.14
CA LYS A 194 -5.58 -3.52 -8.28
C LYS A 194 -6.12 -4.45 -9.36
N GLY A 195 -7.31 -4.16 -9.89
CA GLY A 195 -7.92 -4.98 -10.93
C GLY A 195 -9.43 -4.86 -11.03
N LYS A 196 -10.01 -5.69 -11.89
CA LYS A 196 -11.45 -5.78 -12.16
C LYS A 196 -12.01 -7.02 -11.48
N TYR A 197 -13.07 -6.86 -10.68
CA TYR A 197 -13.66 -7.94 -9.89
C TYR A 197 -15.15 -8.07 -10.17
N ALA A 198 -15.62 -9.32 -10.24
CA ALA A 198 -17.02 -9.67 -10.39
C ALA A 198 -17.49 -10.46 -9.17
N PHE A 199 -18.49 -9.94 -8.48
CA PHE A 199 -19.09 -10.55 -7.29
C PHE A 199 -20.41 -11.20 -7.62
N ASN A 200 -20.46 -12.52 -7.44
CA ASN A 200 -21.63 -13.31 -7.82
C ASN A 200 -22.49 -13.67 -6.61
N HIS A 201 -23.80 -13.55 -6.78
CA HIS A 201 -24.78 -14.08 -5.86
C HIS A 201 -25.77 -14.98 -6.61
N LYS A 202 -25.84 -16.25 -6.22
CA LYS A 202 -26.85 -17.18 -6.74
C LYS A 202 -28.20 -16.82 -6.12
N LEU A 203 -29.21 -16.60 -6.96
CA LEU A 203 -30.58 -16.47 -6.50
C LEU A 203 -31.15 -17.87 -6.38
N THR A 204 -31.67 -18.21 -5.20
CA THR A 204 -32.48 -19.42 -5.01
C THR A 204 -33.71 -19.31 -5.90
N ALA A 205 -33.84 -20.24 -6.85
CA ALA A 205 -35.03 -20.32 -7.69
C ALA A 205 -36.23 -20.72 -6.84
N ASP A 206 -37.36 -20.04 -7.01
CA ASP A 206 -38.65 -20.63 -6.67
C ASP A 206 -38.85 -21.87 -7.52
N SER A 207 -39.34 -22.95 -6.90
CA SER A 207 -39.39 -24.32 -7.41
C SER A 207 -40.00 -24.48 -8.81
N ALA A 208 -40.75 -23.49 -9.30
CA ALA A 208 -41.36 -23.47 -10.63
C ALA A 208 -40.40 -23.16 -11.80
N PHE A 209 -39.21 -22.57 -11.54
CA PHE A 209 -38.29 -22.08 -12.59
C PHE A 209 -37.00 -22.90 -12.76
N ASN A 210 -36.89 -24.06 -12.10
CA ASN A 210 -35.70 -24.93 -12.17
C ASN A 210 -35.34 -25.44 -13.58
N PHE A 211 -36.19 -25.23 -14.59
CA PHE A 211 -35.96 -25.64 -15.97
C PHE A 211 -35.06 -24.68 -16.78
N LEU A 212 -34.86 -23.43 -16.34
CA LEU A 212 -34.11 -22.39 -17.08
C LEU A 212 -32.67 -22.16 -16.56
N GLY A 213 -32.19 -22.98 -15.62
CA GLY A 213 -30.86 -22.86 -15.02
C GLY A 213 -30.79 -21.88 -13.84
N GLU A 214 -29.67 -21.91 -13.10
CA GLU A 214 -29.48 -21.08 -11.91
C GLU A 214 -29.33 -19.60 -12.30
N LYS A 215 -30.26 -18.75 -11.82
CA LYS A 215 -30.17 -17.29 -11.97
C LYS A 215 -29.12 -16.73 -11.02
N THR A 216 -28.17 -15.96 -11.54
CA THR A 216 -27.08 -15.36 -10.77
C THR A 216 -26.98 -13.87 -11.05
N ILE A 217 -26.86 -13.07 -10.00
CA ILE A 217 -26.54 -11.64 -10.09
C ILE A 217 -25.03 -11.48 -10.03
N CYS A 218 -24.45 -10.81 -11.02
CA CYS A 218 -23.04 -10.50 -11.11
C CYS A 218 -22.85 -8.98 -10.98
N ARG A 219 -22.07 -8.53 -10.00
CA ARG A 219 -21.77 -7.11 -9.77
C ARG A 219 -20.30 -6.85 -10.01
N SER A 220 -20.02 -5.98 -10.96
CA SER A 220 -18.67 -5.68 -11.40
C SER A 220 -18.14 -4.40 -10.74
N VAL A 221 -16.90 -4.44 -10.27
CA VAL A 221 -16.17 -3.27 -9.75
C VAL A 221 -14.80 -3.17 -10.38
N THR A 222 -14.23 -1.97 -10.36
CA THR A 222 -12.83 -1.72 -10.73
C THR A 222 -12.11 -1.09 -9.56
N LEU A 223 -11.01 -1.71 -9.13
CA LEU A 223 -10.08 -1.15 -8.17
C LEU A 223 -8.89 -0.57 -8.93
N TYR A 224 -8.71 0.74 -8.81
CA TYR A 224 -7.58 1.45 -9.43
C TYR A 224 -6.28 1.31 -8.63
N GLN A 225 -6.38 0.97 -7.35
CA GLN A 225 -5.28 0.75 -6.43
C GLN A 225 -5.57 -0.48 -5.56
N SER A 226 -4.52 -1.23 -5.21
CA SER A 226 -4.64 -2.32 -4.24
C SER A 226 -5.06 -1.75 -2.88
N GLY A 227 -5.81 -2.51 -2.10
CA GLY A 227 -6.36 -2.03 -0.84
C GLY A 227 -6.65 -3.11 0.17
N PHE A 228 -6.95 -2.67 1.38
CA PHE A 228 -7.49 -3.50 2.44
C PHE A 228 -8.91 -3.10 2.77
N VAL A 229 -9.81 -4.08 2.79
CA VAL A 229 -11.23 -3.87 3.04
C VAL A 229 -11.46 -3.57 4.52
N MET A 230 -12.09 -2.43 4.78
CA MET A 230 -12.43 -1.99 6.14
C MET A 230 -13.85 -2.35 6.52
N ASP A 231 -14.79 -2.16 5.60
CA ASP A 231 -16.21 -2.40 5.84
C ASP A 231 -16.91 -2.92 4.59
N ILE A 232 -17.96 -3.72 4.79
CA ILE A 232 -18.81 -4.29 3.74
C ILE A 232 -20.15 -3.58 3.76
N LEU A 233 -20.41 -2.79 2.73
CA LEU A 233 -21.63 -1.99 2.61
C LEU A 233 -22.78 -2.79 1.96
N MET A 234 -22.43 -3.73 1.07
CA MET A 234 -23.37 -4.69 0.50
C MET A 234 -23.49 -5.92 1.40
N ASP A 235 -24.39 -5.83 2.37
CA ASP A 235 -24.77 -6.96 3.20
C ASP A 235 -25.47 -8.08 2.40
N ALA A 236 -25.71 -9.21 3.06
CA ALA A 236 -26.35 -10.38 2.44
C ALA A 236 -27.77 -10.11 1.88
N LYS A 237 -28.53 -9.16 2.46
CA LYS A 237 -29.86 -8.79 1.95
C LYS A 237 -29.73 -7.96 0.69
N LYS A 238 -28.84 -6.98 0.67
CA LYS A 238 -28.54 -6.15 -0.51
C LYS A 238 -27.97 -6.99 -1.66
N SER A 239 -27.13 -7.98 -1.35
CA SER A 239 -26.58 -8.89 -2.35
C SER A 239 -27.67 -9.71 -3.08
N LYS A 240 -28.77 -10.04 -2.40
CA LYS A 240 -29.95 -10.70 -2.98
C LYS A 240 -30.85 -9.79 -3.79
N ASN A 241 -30.74 -8.47 -3.65
CA ASN A 241 -31.60 -7.51 -4.33
C ASN A 241 -31.06 -7.18 -5.73
N GLU A 242 -31.81 -7.55 -6.77
CA GLU A 242 -31.47 -7.28 -8.18
C GLU A 242 -31.35 -5.79 -8.52
N GLU A 243 -32.03 -4.91 -7.76
CA GLU A 243 -31.95 -3.46 -7.96
C GLU A 243 -30.70 -2.84 -7.33
N TYR A 244 -30.07 -3.53 -6.37
CA TYR A 244 -28.94 -2.96 -5.62
C TYR A 244 -27.67 -2.90 -6.47
N GLY A 245 -27.20 -1.68 -6.72
CA GLY A 245 -26.02 -1.34 -7.51
C GLY A 245 -26.35 -0.74 -8.89
N LYS A 246 -27.63 -0.72 -9.30
CA LYS A 246 -28.04 -0.11 -10.59
C LYS A 246 -27.84 1.41 -10.62
N LYS A 247 -27.72 2.05 -9.46
CA LYS A 247 -27.46 3.48 -9.31
C LYS A 247 -25.99 3.76 -8.93
N GLY A 248 -25.12 2.76 -9.06
CA GLY A 248 -23.72 2.87 -8.65
C GLY A 248 -23.53 2.81 -7.13
N GLU A 249 -24.41 2.10 -6.42
CA GLU A 249 -24.27 1.91 -4.97
C GLU A 249 -22.93 1.27 -4.60
N ALA A 250 -22.49 1.55 -3.38
CA ALA A 250 -21.23 1.08 -2.86
C ALA A 250 -21.29 -0.36 -2.39
N ILE A 251 -20.23 -1.12 -2.61
CA ILE A 251 -20.13 -2.51 -2.19
C ILE A 251 -19.30 -2.68 -0.91
N PHE A 252 -18.19 -1.96 -0.78
CA PHE A 252 -17.30 -1.99 0.37
C PHE A 252 -16.43 -0.73 0.40
N ASP A 253 -15.84 -0.47 1.56
CA ASP A 253 -14.87 0.60 1.78
C ASP A 253 -13.46 0.00 1.91
N ILE A 254 -12.46 0.62 1.29
CA ILE A 254 -11.05 0.20 1.36
C ILE A 254 -10.16 1.30 1.92
N ILE A 255 -9.03 0.93 2.50
CA ILE A 255 -7.87 1.80 2.60
C ILE A 255 -6.88 1.37 1.51
N GLU A 256 -6.49 2.31 0.65
CA GLU A 256 -5.56 2.07 -0.46
C GLU A 256 -4.13 1.86 0.05
N LEU A 257 -3.39 0.96 -0.59
CA LEU A 257 -1.98 0.69 -0.27
C LEU A 257 -1.08 1.82 -0.73
N PRO A 258 -0.14 2.33 0.09
CA PRO A 258 0.85 3.28 -0.36
C PRO A 258 1.85 2.61 -1.32
N PRO A 259 2.49 3.37 -2.23
CA PRO A 259 3.33 2.80 -3.30
C PRO A 259 4.51 1.96 -2.80
N ALA A 260 5.10 2.32 -1.66
CA ALA A 260 6.24 1.61 -1.07
C ALA A 260 5.85 0.40 -0.20
N PHE A 261 4.55 0.15 0.00
CA PHE A 261 4.07 -0.89 0.92
C PHE A 261 4.62 -2.29 0.59
N ASN A 262 4.60 -2.70 -0.67
CA ASN A 262 4.92 -4.08 -1.06
C ASN A 262 6.38 -4.44 -0.72
N THR A 263 7.31 -3.52 -0.97
CA THR A 263 8.73 -3.63 -0.61
C THR A 263 8.89 -4.05 0.84
N TRP A 264 8.21 -3.34 1.75
CA TRP A 264 8.27 -3.64 3.18
C TRP A 264 7.42 -4.86 3.56
N HIS A 265 6.28 -5.08 2.90
CA HIS A 265 5.40 -6.20 3.23
C HIS A 265 6.10 -7.54 3.02
N SER A 266 6.87 -7.69 1.93
CA SER A 266 7.69 -8.87 1.68
C SER A 266 8.65 -9.16 2.85
N PHE A 267 9.28 -8.11 3.41
CA PHE A 267 10.15 -8.23 4.58
C PHE A 267 9.44 -8.74 5.84
N PHE A 268 8.23 -8.25 6.13
CA PHE A 268 7.54 -8.54 7.39
C PHE A 268 6.67 -9.80 7.36
N ILE A 269 6.27 -10.31 6.18
CA ILE A 269 5.50 -11.57 6.09
C ILE A 269 6.36 -12.80 6.43
N GLU A 270 7.61 -12.84 5.97
CA GLU A 270 8.48 -14.01 6.16
C GLU A 270 8.94 -14.18 7.61
N THR A 271 8.88 -13.13 8.43
CA THR A 271 9.14 -13.19 9.87
C THR A 271 8.01 -13.78 10.72
N TYR A 272 6.86 -14.17 10.13
CA TYR A 272 5.74 -14.80 10.86
C TYR A 272 5.61 -16.32 10.66
N HIS A 273 6.64 -16.97 10.12
CA HIS A 273 6.76 -18.43 10.17
C HIS A 273 7.66 -18.86 11.35
N GLU A 274 7.10 -18.79 12.56
CA GLU A 274 7.50 -19.62 13.70
C GLU A 274 6.27 -20.35 14.25
#